data_AF-A0A957G2X6-F1
#
_entry.id   AF-A0A957G2X6-F1
#
_cell.length_a   1.000
_cell.length_b   1.000
_cell.length_c   1.000
_cell.angle_alpha   90.00
_cell.angle_beta   90.00
_cell.angle_gamma   90.00
#
_symmetry.space_group_name_H-M   'P 1'
#
loop_
_entity.id
_entity.type
_entity.pdbx_description
1 polymer ?
#
loop_
_entity_poly.entity_id
_entity_poly.type
_entity_poly.pdbx_seq_one_letter_code
_entity_poly.pdbx_strand_id
1 'polypeptide(L)'
;MQAILDYDRPVILVGNPNVGKSALFAQFTGRQVDISNYPGTTVEITQGQLQLDGQDMVLIDTPGIQSLLPTSEDERITRDILLAERPRAVLQVADAKNLRRALLLTIQLAEYEIPLVLALNMDDEARALGIEIDDRRLAQILGAEVVPTVATRRLGVDKLRLSLGQPRPVGYQIHYDGTIEAAVNRICQLLPEAWPGPRALALAYLAGDPTPLQKTRDGAAASVADWPALVASVDQIVAETGSVYDQPLGYIITQQRLRCVDCLLAQVWRTVEDRPVTLTERLDKIALHPVWGWFVLAAVLAGLYLFVGQLGAGIMVDWLENVVFGQWINPLAVKVVGLLPLPLLRDFLVGDYGLITMALSYSIAIVLPIVLTFFLAFSLLEDSGYLARLAVMANRPFKLMGLNGKAVLPMILGLGCDTMATLTTRILETRKERLQVTLLLALGVPCSAQLGVLLGMVAILTKTAVFVWLGTVLLTLLAVGWLASRLLPGESSDFILELPPIRRPGLGNIVIKTLARVEWYLKEVLPLFVIGTALLFVLDKFGWLLVLENWLKPIIEGGLGLPGSTAGVFLIGFLRRDFGAAGLFI
;
A
#
# COMPACT_ATOMS: atom_id res chain seq x y z
N MET A 1 -25.22 -10.75 41.35
CA MET A 1 -24.33 -9.63 41.71
C MET A 1 -23.71 -9.15 40.41
N GLN A 2 -24.16 -8.01 39.90
CA GLN A 2 -23.86 -7.49 38.56
C GLN A 2 -22.36 -7.40 38.33
N ALA A 3 -21.87 -7.97 37.22
CA ALA A 3 -20.54 -7.72 36.72
C ALA A 3 -20.43 -6.22 36.43
N ILE A 4 -19.66 -5.50 37.24
CA ILE A 4 -19.30 -4.11 36.97
C ILE A 4 -18.45 -4.18 35.70
N LEU A 5 -19.02 -3.76 34.57
CA LEU A 5 -18.32 -3.70 33.29
C LEU A 5 -17.27 -2.58 33.40
N ASP A 6 -16.00 -2.95 33.32
CA ASP A 6 -14.86 -2.02 33.32
C ASP A 6 -14.75 -1.39 31.92
N TYR A 7 -15.22 -0.15 31.77
CA TYR A 7 -15.24 0.60 30.52
C TYR A 7 -13.98 1.45 30.30
N ASP A 8 -13.07 1.50 31.27
CA ASP A 8 -11.80 2.24 31.15
C ASP A 8 -10.76 1.51 30.27
N ARG A 9 -10.96 0.20 30.01
CA ARG A 9 -10.02 -0.61 29.21
C ARG A 9 -10.36 -0.58 27.72
N PRO A 10 -9.37 -0.43 26.83
CA PRO A 10 -9.62 -0.32 25.40
C PRO A 10 -10.07 -1.65 24.78
N VAL A 11 -10.72 -1.56 23.61
CA VAL A 11 -10.84 -2.66 22.67
C VAL A 11 -9.68 -2.58 21.68
N ILE A 12 -9.01 -3.69 21.43
CA ILE A 12 -7.87 -3.72 20.50
C ILE A 12 -8.26 -4.51 19.26
N LEU A 13 -8.06 -3.89 18.09
CA LEU A 13 -8.32 -4.49 16.80
C LEU A 13 -7.04 -5.17 16.28
N VAL A 14 -7.08 -6.50 16.15
CA VAL A 14 -5.93 -7.32 15.74
C VAL A 14 -6.30 -8.12 14.48
N GLY A 15 -5.34 -8.39 13.60
CA GLY A 15 -5.58 -9.26 12.46
C GLY A 15 -4.36 -9.37 11.55
N ASN A 16 -4.43 -10.27 10.58
CA ASN A 16 -3.38 -10.36 9.56
C ASN A 16 -3.38 -9.10 8.65
N PRO A 17 -2.27 -8.83 7.93
CA PRO A 17 -2.28 -7.80 6.90
C PRO A 17 -3.39 -8.01 5.88
N ASN A 18 -3.98 -6.92 5.37
CA ASN A 18 -4.98 -6.93 4.28
C ASN A 18 -6.30 -7.67 4.55
N VAL A 19 -6.63 -8.02 5.81
CA VAL A 19 -7.90 -8.68 6.18
C VAL A 19 -9.11 -7.73 6.26
N GLY A 20 -8.95 -6.45 5.92
CA GLY A 20 -10.00 -5.43 6.03
C GLY A 20 -10.15 -4.81 7.42
N LYS A 21 -9.11 -4.89 8.25
CA LYS A 21 -9.00 -4.28 9.58
C LYS A 21 -9.36 -2.79 9.59
N SER A 22 -8.67 -1.98 8.77
CA SER A 22 -8.93 -0.53 8.68
C SER A 22 -10.31 -0.19 8.14
N ALA A 23 -10.88 -1.03 7.27
CA ALA A 23 -12.24 -0.86 6.78
C ALA A 23 -13.25 -1.06 7.92
N LEU A 24 -13.04 -2.08 8.76
CA LEU A 24 -13.87 -2.34 9.93
C LEU A 24 -13.71 -1.24 10.99
N PHE A 25 -12.48 -0.81 11.25
CA PHE A 25 -12.17 0.32 12.14
C PHE A 25 -12.95 1.57 11.75
N ALA A 26 -12.93 1.95 10.47
CA ALA A 26 -13.67 3.11 9.96
C ALA A 26 -15.20 2.98 10.15
N GLN A 27 -15.76 1.76 10.15
CA GLN A 27 -17.19 1.57 10.46
C GLN A 27 -17.53 1.75 11.94
N PHE A 28 -16.55 1.59 12.83
CA PHE A 28 -16.71 1.78 14.27
C PHE A 28 -16.50 3.23 14.70
N THR A 29 -15.44 3.89 14.21
CA THR A 29 -14.97 5.18 14.73
C THR A 29 -15.45 6.41 13.95
N GLY A 30 -15.90 6.21 12.70
CA GLY A 30 -16.38 7.32 11.88
C GLY A 30 -15.26 8.30 11.49
N ARG A 31 -15.37 9.57 11.90
CA ARG A 31 -14.50 10.68 11.44
C ARG A 31 -13.47 11.18 12.46
N GLN A 32 -13.57 10.79 13.74
CA GLN A 32 -12.66 11.24 14.80
C GLN A 32 -11.64 10.12 15.08
N VAL A 33 -10.44 10.31 14.55
CA VAL A 33 -9.37 9.33 14.57
C VAL A 33 -8.06 10.06 14.83
N ASP A 34 -7.32 9.61 15.83
CA ASP A 34 -5.99 10.10 16.17
C ASP A 34 -4.94 9.10 15.67
N ILE A 35 -4.01 9.57 14.84
CA ILE A 35 -2.89 8.77 14.34
C ILE A 35 -1.63 9.24 15.05
N SER A 36 -0.96 8.33 15.75
CA SER A 36 0.30 8.61 16.45
C SER A 36 1.29 7.46 16.30
N ASN A 37 2.57 7.73 16.55
CA ASN A 37 3.59 6.67 16.57
C ASN A 37 3.64 6.04 17.96
N TYR A 38 3.83 4.72 18.02
CA TYR A 38 4.06 4.06 19.30
C TYR A 38 5.37 4.57 19.93
N PRO A 39 5.41 4.89 21.25
CA PRO A 39 6.55 5.54 21.88
C PRO A 39 7.89 4.87 21.56
N GLY A 40 8.82 5.65 21.00
CA GLY A 40 10.17 5.19 20.67
C GLY A 40 10.29 4.37 19.38
N THR A 41 9.25 4.34 18.53
CA THR A 41 9.24 3.55 17.29
C THR A 41 8.70 4.35 16.10
N THR A 42 8.85 3.79 14.89
CA THR A 42 8.30 4.38 13.64
C THR A 42 6.94 3.79 13.24
N VAL A 43 6.35 2.95 14.10
CA VAL A 43 5.12 2.23 13.80
C VAL A 43 3.91 3.07 14.20
N GLU A 44 3.06 3.32 13.23
CA GLU A 44 1.82 4.08 13.38
C GLU A 44 0.74 3.24 14.08
N ILE A 45 0.11 3.82 15.09
CA ILE A 45 -1.09 3.29 15.75
C ILE A 45 -2.20 4.30 15.57
N THR A 46 -3.38 3.77 15.27
CA THR A 46 -4.57 4.58 15.06
C THR A 46 -5.55 4.34 16.19
N GLN A 47 -6.01 5.40 16.84
CA GLN A 47 -6.99 5.34 17.93
C GLN A 47 -8.26 6.07 17.52
N GLY A 48 -9.42 5.57 17.94
CA GLY A 48 -10.69 6.24 17.73
C GLY A 48 -11.72 5.85 18.77
N GLN A 49 -12.85 6.56 18.76
CA GLN A 49 -13.92 6.32 19.73
C GLN A 49 -14.87 5.23 19.24
N LEU A 50 -15.22 4.31 20.14
CA LEU A 50 -16.17 3.23 19.91
C LEU A 50 -17.28 3.33 20.95
N GLN A 51 -18.52 3.45 20.48
CA GLN A 51 -19.69 3.39 21.34
C GLN A 51 -20.17 1.95 21.54
N LEU A 52 -20.17 1.50 22.80
CA LEU A 52 -20.73 0.22 23.23
C LEU A 52 -21.70 0.44 24.39
N ASP A 53 -22.93 -0.05 24.27
CA ASP A 53 -23.97 0.05 25.29
C ASP A 53 -24.21 1.49 25.83
N GLY A 54 -24.02 2.50 24.97
CA GLY A 54 -24.18 3.91 25.34
C GLY A 54 -23.01 4.53 26.09
N GLN A 55 -21.87 3.85 26.18
CA GLN A 55 -20.62 4.38 26.72
C GLN A 55 -19.55 4.51 25.63
N ASP A 56 -18.75 5.57 25.73
CA ASP A 56 -17.61 5.80 24.84
C ASP A 56 -16.39 5.02 25.34
N MET A 57 -15.79 4.23 24.45
CA MET A 57 -14.59 3.43 24.69
C MET A 57 -13.53 3.76 23.65
N VAL A 58 -12.26 3.49 23.99
CA VAL A 58 -11.17 3.61 23.03
C VAL A 58 -11.05 2.32 22.21
N LEU A 59 -11.04 2.45 20.89
CA LEU A 59 -10.68 1.40 19.94
C LEU A 59 -9.28 1.70 19.40
N ILE A 60 -8.35 0.77 19.62
CA ILE A 60 -6.96 0.86 19.16
C ILE A 60 -6.79 -0.07 17.95
N ASP A 61 -6.35 0.48 16.82
CA ASP A 61 -5.97 -0.27 15.63
C ASP A 61 -4.48 -0.58 15.64
N THR A 62 -4.12 -1.86 15.73
CA THR A 62 -2.71 -2.29 15.72
C THR A 62 -2.23 -2.58 14.30
N PRO A 63 -0.92 -2.63 14.04
CA PRO A 63 -0.39 -3.17 12.79
C PRO A 63 -0.92 -4.56 12.45
N GLY A 64 -0.90 -4.91 11.16
CA GLY A 64 -1.27 -6.25 10.71
C GLY A 64 -0.16 -7.26 11.01
N ILE A 65 -0.46 -8.32 11.76
CA ILE A 65 0.56 -9.27 12.25
C ILE A 65 0.28 -10.70 11.81
N GLN A 66 1.33 -11.53 11.67
CA GLN A 66 1.14 -12.96 11.38
C GLN A 66 1.14 -13.80 12.65
N SER A 67 1.94 -13.41 13.62
CA SER A 67 2.17 -14.13 14.86
C SER A 67 2.42 -13.16 16.03
N LEU A 68 2.11 -13.59 17.25
CA LEU A 68 2.51 -12.95 18.50
C LEU A 68 3.93 -13.35 18.95
N LEU A 69 4.55 -14.33 18.27
CA LEU A 69 6.00 -14.55 18.33
C LEU A 69 6.66 -13.63 17.30
N PRO A 70 7.30 -12.52 17.72
CA PRO A 70 7.65 -11.46 16.79
C PRO A 70 8.89 -11.78 15.97
N THR A 71 8.75 -11.60 14.67
CA THR A 71 9.85 -11.57 13.69
C THR A 71 10.04 -10.16 13.10
N SER A 72 9.10 -9.26 13.39
CA SER A 72 9.08 -7.86 12.93
C SER A 72 8.78 -6.89 14.08
N GLU A 73 9.05 -5.61 13.83
CA GLU A 73 8.72 -4.54 14.78
C GLU A 73 7.21 -4.39 15.01
N ASP A 74 6.40 -4.51 13.95
CA ASP A 74 4.94 -4.49 13.99
C ASP A 74 4.36 -5.59 14.90
N GLU A 75 4.89 -6.82 14.79
CA GLU A 75 4.51 -7.95 15.63
C GLU A 75 4.87 -7.73 17.10
N ARG A 76 6.09 -7.24 17.34
CA ARG A 76 6.57 -6.93 18.69
C ARG A 76 5.67 -5.88 19.35
N ILE A 77 5.39 -4.79 18.65
CA ILE A 77 4.56 -3.68 19.17
C ILE A 77 3.13 -4.14 19.43
N THR A 78 2.52 -4.88 18.52
CA THR A 78 1.14 -5.37 18.71
C THR A 78 1.03 -6.24 19.95
N ARG A 79 1.96 -7.18 20.14
CA ARG A 79 2.02 -8.02 21.35
C ARG A 79 2.24 -7.18 22.61
N ASP A 80 3.11 -6.18 22.55
CA ASP A 80 3.42 -5.33 23.68
C ASP A 80 2.22 -4.46 24.12
N ILE A 81 1.44 -3.95 23.17
CA ILE A 81 0.19 -3.23 23.44
C ILE A 81 -0.81 -4.17 24.13
N LEU A 82 -0.97 -5.41 23.63
CA LEU A 82 -1.87 -6.40 24.24
C LEU A 82 -1.52 -6.69 25.70
N LEU A 83 -0.22 -6.76 26.03
CA LEU A 83 0.26 -7.01 27.39
C LEU A 83 0.13 -5.78 28.31
N ALA A 84 0.41 -4.58 27.78
CA ALA A 84 0.43 -3.34 28.55
C ALA A 84 -0.98 -2.82 28.83
N GLU A 85 -1.83 -2.72 27.80
CA GLU A 85 -3.15 -2.11 27.88
C GLU A 85 -4.20 -3.01 28.55
N ARG A 86 -3.93 -4.33 28.62
CA ARG A 86 -4.84 -5.35 29.18
C ARG A 86 -6.28 -5.17 28.66
N PRO A 87 -6.49 -5.33 27.35
CA PRO A 87 -7.72 -4.94 26.70
C PRO A 87 -8.95 -5.61 27.30
N ARG A 88 -10.08 -4.89 27.28
CA ARG A 88 -11.39 -5.48 27.59
C ARG A 88 -11.71 -6.64 26.64
N ALA A 89 -11.41 -6.44 25.36
CA ALA A 89 -11.59 -7.42 24.32
C ALA A 89 -10.61 -7.18 23.17
N VAL A 90 -10.22 -8.27 22.51
CA VAL A 90 -9.61 -8.25 21.19
C VAL A 90 -10.68 -8.53 20.16
N LEU A 91 -10.89 -7.58 19.25
CA LEU A 91 -11.63 -7.83 18.02
C LEU A 91 -10.64 -8.35 16.98
N GLN A 92 -10.63 -9.66 16.76
CA GLN A 92 -9.78 -10.24 15.74
C GLN A 92 -10.49 -10.20 14.38
N VAL A 93 -9.90 -9.52 13.41
CA VAL A 93 -10.36 -9.52 12.02
C VAL A 93 -9.66 -10.63 11.25
N ALA A 94 -10.44 -11.59 10.76
CA ALA A 94 -9.98 -12.77 10.05
C ALA A 94 -10.48 -12.73 8.60
N ASP A 95 -9.61 -12.96 7.62
CA ASP A 95 -10.05 -13.20 6.24
C ASP A 95 -10.62 -14.61 6.14
N ALA A 96 -11.93 -14.71 5.86
CA ALA A 96 -12.65 -15.97 5.70
C ALA A 96 -12.03 -16.87 4.63
N LYS A 97 -11.41 -16.33 3.58
CA LYS A 97 -10.74 -17.14 2.54
C LYS A 97 -9.43 -17.77 3.01
N ASN A 98 -8.84 -17.21 4.06
CA ASN A 98 -7.53 -17.58 4.59
C ASN A 98 -7.62 -17.97 6.07
N LEU A 99 -8.70 -18.67 6.44
CA LEU A 99 -9.03 -18.97 7.84
C LEU A 99 -7.90 -19.69 8.58
N ARG A 100 -7.09 -20.51 7.90
CA ARG A 100 -5.90 -21.15 8.49
C ARG A 100 -4.94 -20.17 9.15
N ARG A 101 -4.60 -19.08 8.47
CA ARG A 101 -3.70 -18.05 9.02
C ARG A 101 -4.35 -17.30 10.17
N ALA A 102 -5.63 -16.99 10.04
CA ALA A 102 -6.35 -16.31 11.09
C ALA A 102 -6.43 -17.16 12.37
N LEU A 103 -6.75 -18.46 12.25
CA LEU A 103 -6.88 -19.36 13.39
C LEU A 103 -5.56 -19.60 14.11
N LEU A 104 -4.42 -19.55 13.42
CA LEU A 104 -3.10 -19.59 14.07
C LEU A 104 -2.96 -18.43 15.07
N LEU A 105 -3.33 -17.22 14.66
CA LEU A 105 -3.31 -16.05 15.52
C LEU A 105 -4.39 -16.12 16.62
N THR A 106 -5.57 -16.66 16.30
CA THR A 106 -6.66 -16.89 17.27
C THR A 106 -6.20 -17.78 18.42
N ILE A 107 -5.49 -18.85 18.11
CA ILE A 107 -4.93 -19.78 19.09
C ILE A 107 -3.91 -19.09 19.98
N GLN A 108 -3.04 -18.26 19.42
CA GLN A 108 -2.05 -17.54 20.23
C GLN A 108 -2.73 -16.54 21.16
N LEU A 109 -3.74 -15.81 20.67
CA LEU A 109 -4.57 -14.92 21.51
C LEU A 109 -5.29 -15.69 22.62
N ALA A 110 -5.76 -16.92 22.33
CA ALA A 110 -6.38 -17.80 23.32
C ALA A 110 -5.40 -18.19 24.45
N GLU A 111 -4.13 -18.44 24.14
CA GLU A 111 -3.10 -18.77 25.13
C GLU A 111 -2.84 -17.62 26.12
N TYR A 112 -3.03 -16.37 25.68
CA TYR A 112 -2.95 -15.18 26.56
C TYR A 112 -4.23 -14.96 27.39
N GLU A 113 -5.25 -15.81 27.22
CA GLU A 113 -6.54 -15.76 27.95
C GLU A 113 -7.28 -14.42 27.79
N ILE A 114 -7.03 -13.72 26.68
CA ILE A 114 -7.65 -12.43 26.39
C ILE A 114 -9.07 -12.66 25.85
N PRO A 115 -10.10 -11.90 26.32
CA PRO A 115 -11.44 -11.97 25.75
C PRO A 115 -11.43 -11.64 24.25
N LEU A 116 -12.07 -12.48 23.44
CA LEU A 116 -11.98 -12.43 21.97
C LEU A 116 -13.37 -12.37 21.33
N VAL A 117 -13.50 -11.53 20.31
CA VAL A 117 -14.57 -11.63 19.30
C VAL A 117 -13.92 -11.80 17.93
N LEU A 118 -14.30 -12.85 17.20
CA LEU A 118 -13.74 -13.16 15.88
C LEU A 118 -14.67 -12.63 14.77
N ALA A 119 -14.21 -11.62 14.04
CA ALA A 119 -14.86 -11.13 12.84
C ALA A 119 -14.34 -11.89 11.61
N LEU A 120 -15.14 -12.84 11.09
CA LEU A 120 -14.87 -13.52 9.82
C LEU A 120 -15.23 -12.59 8.67
N ASN A 121 -14.29 -11.73 8.27
CA ASN A 121 -14.47 -10.75 7.22
C ASN A 121 -14.26 -11.35 5.83
N MET A 122 -14.79 -10.67 4.80
CA MET A 122 -14.81 -11.14 3.41
C MET A 122 -15.59 -12.45 3.23
N ASP A 123 -16.66 -12.66 4.01
CA ASP A 123 -17.55 -13.83 3.89
C ASP A 123 -18.16 -13.95 2.48
N ASP A 124 -18.46 -12.83 1.83
CA ASP A 124 -18.95 -12.80 0.46
C ASP A 124 -17.93 -13.31 -0.56
N GLU A 125 -16.64 -12.97 -0.37
CA GLU A 125 -15.56 -13.47 -1.21
C GLU A 125 -15.26 -14.95 -0.94
N ALA A 126 -15.32 -15.39 0.31
CA ALA A 126 -15.16 -16.81 0.66
C ALA A 126 -16.26 -17.66 0.01
N ARG A 127 -17.53 -17.26 0.11
CA ARG A 127 -18.64 -17.93 -0.57
C ARG A 127 -18.49 -17.90 -2.08
N ALA A 128 -18.00 -16.79 -2.65
CA ALA A 128 -17.72 -16.70 -4.08
C ALA A 128 -16.64 -17.70 -4.52
N LEU A 129 -15.69 -18.05 -3.64
CA LEU A 129 -14.70 -19.11 -3.85
C LEU A 129 -15.20 -20.52 -3.55
N GLY A 130 -16.48 -20.69 -3.18
CA GLY A 130 -17.06 -21.97 -2.77
C GLY A 130 -16.61 -22.43 -1.40
N ILE A 131 -16.07 -21.54 -0.58
CA ILE A 131 -15.69 -21.83 0.79
C ILE A 131 -16.92 -21.60 1.66
N GLU A 132 -17.37 -22.67 2.31
CA GLU A 132 -18.41 -22.61 3.32
C GLU A 132 -17.77 -22.83 4.69
N ILE A 133 -17.98 -21.86 5.58
CA ILE A 133 -17.51 -21.92 6.96
C ILE A 133 -18.72 -22.07 7.86
N ASP A 134 -18.72 -23.08 8.72
CA ASP A 134 -19.69 -23.23 9.79
C ASP A 134 -19.28 -22.33 10.96
N ASP A 135 -19.68 -21.05 10.89
CA ASP A 135 -19.38 -20.03 11.89
C ASP A 135 -19.93 -20.39 13.28
N ARG A 136 -21.08 -21.07 13.33
CA ARG A 136 -21.71 -21.52 14.58
C ARG A 136 -20.90 -22.65 15.22
N ARG A 137 -20.46 -23.63 14.43
CA ARG A 137 -19.62 -24.71 14.93
C ARG A 137 -18.26 -24.18 15.38
N LEU A 138 -17.68 -23.22 14.65
CA LEU A 138 -16.44 -22.57 15.05
C LEU A 138 -16.62 -21.82 16.38
N ALA A 139 -17.70 -21.06 16.56
CA ALA A 139 -18.02 -20.39 17.82
C ALA A 139 -18.15 -21.38 18.99
N GLN A 140 -18.81 -22.52 18.76
CA GLN A 140 -18.94 -23.57 19.78
C GLN A 140 -17.59 -24.18 20.17
N ILE A 141 -16.73 -24.48 19.20
CA ILE A 141 -15.42 -25.10 19.46
C ILE A 141 -14.50 -24.10 20.16
N LEU A 142 -14.45 -22.85 19.70
CA LEU A 142 -13.64 -21.80 20.30
C LEU A 142 -14.17 -21.34 21.66
N GLY A 143 -15.48 -21.47 21.91
CA GLY A 143 -16.12 -20.88 23.10
C GLY A 143 -16.18 -19.35 23.07
N ALA A 144 -15.97 -18.75 21.90
CA ALA A 144 -15.96 -17.30 21.67
C ALA A 144 -16.92 -16.93 20.54
N GLU A 145 -17.37 -15.67 20.52
CA GLU A 145 -18.28 -15.17 19.50
C GLU A 145 -17.57 -15.09 18.13
N VAL A 146 -18.21 -15.67 17.11
CA VAL A 146 -17.73 -15.67 15.73
C VAL A 146 -18.81 -15.04 14.86
N VAL A 147 -18.49 -13.93 14.20
CA VAL A 147 -19.45 -13.16 13.41
C VAL A 147 -18.97 -13.05 11.96
N PRO A 148 -19.71 -13.58 10.98
CA PRO A 148 -19.43 -13.34 9.57
C PRO A 148 -19.72 -11.88 9.21
N THR A 149 -18.78 -11.25 8.50
CA THR A 149 -18.83 -9.83 8.18
C THR A 149 -18.39 -9.52 6.75
N VAL A 150 -18.90 -8.39 6.25
CA VAL A 150 -18.41 -7.74 5.02
C VAL A 150 -18.21 -6.26 5.34
N ALA A 151 -16.99 -5.90 5.76
CA ALA A 151 -16.67 -4.56 6.27
C ALA A 151 -17.02 -3.43 5.28
N THR A 152 -16.85 -3.66 3.98
CA THR A 152 -17.15 -2.70 2.91
C THR A 152 -18.65 -2.44 2.73
N ARG A 153 -19.50 -3.41 3.09
CA ARG A 153 -20.97 -3.32 2.97
C ARG A 153 -21.67 -3.11 4.32
N ARG A 154 -20.90 -2.91 5.40
CA ARG A 154 -21.41 -2.79 6.79
C ARG A 154 -22.21 -4.01 7.27
N LEU A 155 -22.03 -5.19 6.65
CA LEU A 155 -22.74 -6.39 7.06
C LEU A 155 -22.06 -7.01 8.29
N GLY A 156 -22.85 -7.30 9.32
CA GLY A 156 -22.40 -7.95 10.56
C GLY A 156 -21.79 -7.01 11.61
N VAL A 157 -21.63 -5.71 11.31
CA VAL A 157 -21.04 -4.73 12.24
C VAL A 157 -21.89 -4.57 13.51
N ASP A 158 -23.21 -4.53 13.39
CA ASP A 158 -24.08 -4.39 14.57
C ASP A 158 -24.06 -5.62 15.48
N LYS A 159 -23.93 -6.82 14.89
CA LYS A 159 -23.71 -8.05 15.66
C LYS A 159 -22.39 -8.02 16.41
N LEU A 160 -21.31 -7.54 15.76
CA LEU A 160 -20.02 -7.35 16.44
C LEU A 160 -20.12 -6.38 17.62
N ARG A 161 -20.85 -5.26 17.49
CA ARG A 161 -21.08 -4.33 18.61
C ARG A 161 -21.71 -5.05 19.80
N LEU A 162 -22.74 -5.85 19.56
CA LEU A 162 -23.41 -6.62 20.61
C LEU A 162 -22.46 -7.64 21.25
N SER A 163 -21.66 -8.38 20.46
CA SER A 163 -20.69 -9.35 20.97
C SER A 163 -19.57 -8.70 21.80
N LEU A 164 -19.15 -7.48 21.45
CA LEU A 164 -18.14 -6.72 22.21
C LEU A 164 -18.66 -6.17 23.55
N GLY A 165 -19.97 -6.05 23.72
CA GLY A 165 -20.58 -5.71 25.01
C GLY A 165 -20.32 -6.78 26.08
N GLN A 166 -20.28 -8.06 25.67
CA GLN A 166 -20.07 -9.21 26.56
C GLN A 166 -19.01 -10.18 26.01
N PRO A 167 -17.74 -9.76 25.92
CA PRO A 167 -16.69 -10.57 25.35
C PRO A 167 -16.35 -11.73 26.29
N ARG A 168 -15.95 -12.87 25.73
CA ARG A 168 -15.53 -14.06 26.49
C ARG A 168 -14.13 -14.48 26.07
N PRO A 169 -13.28 -14.96 27.00
CA PRO A 169 -12.03 -15.61 26.62
C PRO A 169 -12.32 -16.84 25.78
N VAL A 170 -11.41 -17.15 24.86
CA VAL A 170 -11.48 -18.37 24.06
C VAL A 170 -11.39 -19.58 25.00
N GLY A 171 -12.43 -20.41 25.03
CA GLY A 171 -12.49 -21.61 25.86
C GLY A 171 -11.69 -22.79 25.29
N TYR A 172 -11.20 -22.67 24.06
CA TYR A 172 -10.41 -23.70 23.40
C TYR A 172 -8.93 -23.66 23.81
N GLN A 173 -8.46 -24.74 24.44
CA GLN A 173 -7.08 -24.89 24.85
C GLN A 173 -6.32 -25.90 23.98
N ILE A 174 -5.19 -25.47 23.42
CA ILE A 174 -4.26 -26.37 22.75
C ILE A 174 -3.55 -27.24 23.78
N HIS A 175 -3.49 -28.53 23.46
CA HIS A 175 -2.68 -29.51 24.18
C HIS A 175 -1.44 -29.81 23.34
N TYR A 176 -0.28 -29.51 23.89
CA TYR A 176 1.02 -29.85 23.31
C TYR A 176 1.40 -31.28 23.67
N ASP A 177 2.51 -31.77 23.12
CA ASP A 177 3.11 -33.01 23.59
C ASP A 177 3.45 -32.96 25.09
N GLY A 178 3.60 -34.15 25.70
CA GLY A 178 3.82 -34.27 27.14
C GLY A 178 5.08 -33.58 27.65
N THR A 179 6.12 -33.44 26.82
CA THR A 179 7.38 -32.79 27.21
C THR A 179 7.19 -31.27 27.30
N ILE A 180 6.55 -30.66 26.29
CA ILE A 180 6.25 -29.23 26.28
C ILE A 180 5.24 -28.90 27.39
N GLU A 181 4.19 -29.70 27.58
CA GLU A 181 3.24 -29.48 28.67
C GLU A 181 3.91 -29.56 30.05
N ALA A 182 4.80 -30.52 30.27
CA ALA A 182 5.56 -30.60 31.51
C ALA A 182 6.45 -29.37 31.74
N ALA A 183 7.11 -28.88 30.69
CA ALA A 183 7.93 -27.67 30.75
C ALA A 183 7.09 -26.42 31.05
N VAL A 184 5.97 -26.24 30.36
CA VAL A 184 5.02 -25.15 30.60
C VAL A 184 4.53 -25.16 32.04
N ASN A 185 4.10 -26.31 32.56
CA ASN A 185 3.64 -26.43 33.95
C ASN A 185 4.72 -26.08 34.97
N ARG A 186 5.96 -26.53 34.76
CA ARG A 186 7.11 -26.18 35.61
C ARG A 186 7.38 -24.67 35.60
N ILE A 187 7.33 -24.04 34.43
CA ILE A 187 7.52 -22.58 34.33
C ILE A 187 6.36 -21.84 35.01
N CYS A 188 5.11 -22.22 34.77
CA CYS A 188 3.94 -21.57 35.38
C CYS A 188 3.98 -21.61 36.91
N GLN A 189 4.50 -22.68 37.53
CA GLN A 189 4.68 -22.76 38.99
C GLN A 189 5.70 -21.76 39.55
N LEU A 190 6.61 -21.27 38.72
CA LEU A 190 7.60 -20.24 39.10
C LEU A 190 7.06 -18.82 38.93
N LEU A 191 5.98 -18.64 38.15
CA LEU A 191 5.41 -17.32 37.87
C LEU A 191 4.43 -16.90 38.96
N PRO A 192 4.35 -15.60 39.31
CA PRO A 192 3.34 -15.11 40.25
C PRO A 192 1.92 -15.32 39.72
N GLU A 193 1.00 -15.80 40.58
CA GLU A 193 -0.41 -16.03 40.22
C GLU A 193 -1.14 -14.76 39.74
N ALA A 194 -0.66 -13.58 40.14
CA ALA A 194 -1.23 -12.29 39.73
C ALA A 194 -0.91 -11.90 38.28
N TRP A 195 -0.02 -12.63 37.59
CA TRP A 195 0.37 -12.32 36.23
C TRP A 195 -0.64 -12.90 35.22
N PRO A 196 -1.11 -12.11 34.24
CA PRO A 196 -2.04 -12.60 33.24
C PRO A 196 -1.36 -13.56 32.26
N GLY A 197 -2.07 -14.62 31.85
CA GLY A 197 -1.62 -15.54 30.81
C GLY A 197 -0.29 -16.24 31.11
N PRO A 198 -0.08 -16.87 32.29
CA PRO A 198 1.20 -17.51 32.64
C PRO A 198 1.61 -18.59 31.64
N ARG A 199 0.63 -19.25 31.01
CA ARG A 199 0.84 -20.24 29.96
C ARG A 199 1.46 -19.62 28.70
N ALA A 200 0.92 -18.50 28.21
CA ALA A 200 1.48 -17.80 27.06
C ALA A 200 2.88 -17.28 27.33
N LEU A 201 3.15 -16.77 28.54
CA LEU A 201 4.50 -16.33 28.93
C LEU A 201 5.50 -17.49 28.91
N ALA A 202 5.12 -18.65 29.45
CA ALA A 202 5.94 -19.86 29.41
C ALA A 202 6.21 -20.34 27.97
N LEU A 203 5.18 -20.38 27.12
CA LEU A 203 5.30 -20.78 25.72
C LEU A 203 6.15 -19.80 24.89
N ALA A 204 6.02 -18.49 25.13
CA ALA A 204 6.85 -17.49 24.47
C ALA A 204 8.33 -17.65 24.84
N TYR A 205 8.62 -17.87 26.12
CA TYR A 205 9.98 -18.09 26.60
C TYR A 205 10.57 -19.38 26.02
N LEU A 206 9.82 -20.49 26.04
CA LEU A 206 10.22 -21.75 25.40
C LEU A 206 10.46 -21.60 23.90
N ALA A 207 9.69 -20.73 23.23
CA ALA A 207 9.87 -20.43 21.81
C ALA A 207 11.08 -19.52 21.51
N GLY A 208 11.82 -19.10 22.54
CA GLY A 208 13.03 -18.27 22.40
C GLY A 208 12.78 -16.76 22.53
N ASP A 209 11.61 -16.36 23.03
CA ASP A 209 11.25 -14.95 23.22
C ASP A 209 11.04 -14.61 24.71
N PRO A 210 12.07 -14.08 25.40
CA PRO A 210 11.98 -13.73 26.81
C PRO A 210 11.26 -12.39 27.06
N THR A 211 11.00 -11.61 26.01
CA THR A 211 10.54 -10.22 26.15
C THR A 211 9.15 -10.05 26.76
N PRO A 212 8.15 -10.93 26.52
CA PRO A 212 6.84 -10.85 27.18
C PRO A 212 6.94 -10.99 28.70
N LEU A 213 7.83 -11.88 29.16
CA LEU A 213 8.06 -12.12 30.58
C LEU A 213 8.68 -10.89 31.25
N GLN A 214 9.68 -10.27 30.60
CA GLN A 214 10.33 -9.05 31.07
C GLN A 214 9.35 -7.88 31.13
N LYS A 215 8.54 -7.66 30.09
CA LYS A 215 7.55 -6.57 30.09
C LYS A 215 6.45 -6.76 31.13
N THR A 216 6.01 -8.00 31.34
CA THR A 216 5.02 -8.29 32.38
C THR A 216 5.56 -7.94 33.75
N ARG A 217 6.85 -8.20 34.02
CA ARG A 217 7.52 -7.75 35.25
C ARG A 217 7.53 -6.22 35.37
N ASP A 218 7.96 -5.51 34.33
CA ASP A 218 8.12 -4.05 34.37
C ASP A 218 6.79 -3.31 34.59
N GLY A 219 5.68 -3.89 34.10
CA GLY A 219 4.33 -3.36 34.27
C GLY A 219 3.52 -3.96 35.43
N ALA A 220 4.02 -4.97 36.14
CA ALA A 220 3.29 -5.62 37.22
C ALA A 220 3.49 -4.91 38.57
N ALA A 221 2.40 -4.78 39.34
CA ALA A 221 2.45 -4.29 40.72
C ALA A 221 3.10 -5.29 41.69
N ALA A 222 3.03 -6.60 41.38
CA ALA A 222 3.65 -7.65 42.18
C ALA A 222 5.13 -7.80 41.80
N SER A 223 6.03 -7.46 42.71
CA SER A 223 7.48 -7.58 42.50
C SER A 223 7.95 -9.03 42.68
N VAL A 224 8.82 -9.48 41.78
CA VAL A 224 9.56 -10.75 41.95
C VAL A 224 10.79 -10.45 42.80
N ALA A 225 10.89 -11.08 43.98
CA ALA A 225 11.96 -10.83 44.94
C ALA A 225 13.36 -11.22 44.43
N ASP A 226 13.47 -12.30 43.65
CA ASP A 226 14.73 -12.77 43.06
C ASP A 226 14.57 -13.07 41.55
N TRP A 227 14.63 -12.01 40.74
CA TRP A 227 14.48 -12.10 39.29
C TRP A 227 15.60 -12.91 38.60
N PRO A 228 16.90 -12.71 38.93
CA PRO A 228 17.97 -13.50 38.32
C PRO A 228 17.81 -15.01 38.58
N ALA A 229 17.40 -15.42 39.79
CA ALA A 229 17.18 -16.83 40.09
C ALA A 229 16.00 -17.43 39.31
N LEU A 230 14.90 -16.67 39.14
CA LEU A 230 13.76 -17.08 38.33
C LEU A 230 14.18 -17.31 36.88
N VAL A 231 14.87 -16.33 36.27
CA VAL A 231 15.34 -16.43 34.88
C VAL A 231 16.28 -17.63 34.70
N ALA A 232 17.24 -17.82 35.62
CA ALA A 232 18.14 -18.98 35.57
C ALA A 232 17.38 -20.32 35.66
N SER A 233 16.34 -20.39 36.48
CA SER A 233 15.49 -21.59 36.61
C SER A 233 14.70 -21.87 35.33
N VAL A 234 14.15 -20.83 34.68
CA VAL A 234 13.45 -20.95 33.41
C VAL A 234 14.42 -21.36 32.29
N ASP A 235 15.61 -20.75 32.22
CA ASP A 235 16.65 -21.10 31.23
C ASP A 235 17.08 -22.56 31.36
N GLN A 236 17.19 -23.07 32.59
CA GLN A 236 17.47 -24.48 32.83
C GLN A 236 16.36 -25.38 32.28
N ILE A 237 15.08 -25.05 32.53
CA ILE A 237 13.93 -25.81 32.00
C ILE A 237 13.94 -25.80 30.47
N VAL A 238 14.23 -24.65 29.84
CA VAL A 238 14.30 -24.51 28.39
C VAL A 238 15.43 -25.39 27.82
N ALA A 239 16.61 -25.39 28.44
CA ALA A 239 17.75 -26.21 28.01
C ALA A 239 17.47 -27.71 28.15
N GLU A 240 16.90 -28.13 29.28
CA GLU A 240 16.46 -29.52 29.51
C GLU A 240 15.45 -29.96 28.46
N THR A 241 14.43 -29.15 28.20
CA THR A 241 13.37 -29.46 27.23
C THR A 241 13.92 -29.48 25.80
N GLY A 242 14.81 -28.52 25.46
CA GLY A 242 15.43 -28.42 24.15
C GLY A 242 16.33 -29.62 23.82
N SER A 243 16.94 -30.26 24.83
CA SER A 243 17.79 -31.44 24.63
C SER A 243 17.03 -32.68 24.12
N VAL A 244 15.70 -32.70 24.24
CA VAL A 244 14.83 -33.80 23.79
C VAL A 244 14.51 -33.72 22.29
N TYR A 245 14.69 -32.56 21.67
CA TYR A 245 14.30 -32.31 20.28
C TYR A 245 15.51 -32.00 19.38
N ASP A 246 15.49 -32.52 18.15
CA ASP A 246 16.51 -32.23 17.13
C ASP A 246 16.34 -30.83 16.48
N GLN A 247 15.24 -30.14 16.77
CA GLN A 247 14.88 -28.86 16.19
C GLN A 247 14.60 -27.83 17.28
N PRO A 248 14.76 -26.52 16.99
CA PRO A 248 14.46 -25.47 17.96
C PRO A 248 13.03 -25.56 18.51
N LEU A 249 12.86 -25.38 19.82
CA LEU A 249 11.55 -25.47 20.50
C LEU A 249 10.49 -24.56 19.87
N GLY A 250 10.85 -23.34 19.47
CA GLY A 250 9.94 -22.42 18.79
C GLY A 250 9.36 -22.97 17.48
N TYR A 251 10.14 -23.76 16.73
CA TYR A 251 9.66 -24.44 15.52
C TYR A 251 8.68 -25.56 15.88
N ILE A 252 9.00 -26.39 16.87
CA ILE A 252 8.14 -27.50 17.32
C ILE A 252 6.79 -26.98 17.84
N ILE A 253 6.80 -25.95 18.70
CA ILE A 253 5.60 -25.29 19.22
C ILE A 253 4.73 -24.78 18.07
N THR A 254 5.34 -24.09 17.10
CA THR A 254 4.62 -23.56 15.93
C THR A 254 4.02 -24.68 15.08
N GLN A 255 4.74 -25.78 14.89
CA GLN A 255 4.25 -26.94 14.15
C GLN A 255 3.03 -27.58 14.83
N GLN A 256 3.04 -27.69 16.16
CA GLN A 256 1.91 -28.24 16.92
C GLN A 256 0.68 -27.32 16.89
N ARG A 257 0.88 -26.00 16.99
CA ARG A 257 -0.19 -25.02 16.77
C ARG A 257 -0.82 -25.17 15.39
N LEU A 258 -0.01 -25.30 14.33
CA LEU A 258 -0.52 -25.50 12.96
C LEU A 258 -1.30 -26.81 12.81
N ARG A 259 -0.84 -27.91 13.41
CA ARG A 259 -1.60 -29.18 13.39
C ARG A 259 -2.95 -29.03 14.08
N CYS A 260 -2.99 -28.31 15.20
CA CYS A 260 -4.25 -28.01 15.89
C CYS A 260 -5.19 -27.17 15.02
N VAL A 261 -4.67 -26.13 14.35
CA VAL A 261 -5.43 -25.34 13.37
C VAL A 261 -5.99 -26.24 12.26
N ASP A 262 -5.19 -27.14 11.71
CA ASP A 262 -5.61 -28.04 10.63
C ASP A 262 -6.75 -28.97 11.08
N CYS A 263 -6.70 -29.48 12.32
CA CYS A 263 -7.78 -30.25 12.94
C CYS A 263 -9.05 -29.43 13.18
N LEU A 264 -8.92 -28.14 13.54
CA LEU A 264 -10.06 -27.23 13.69
C LEU A 264 -10.72 -26.95 12.34
N LEU A 265 -9.92 -26.61 11.33
CA LEU A 265 -10.38 -26.35 9.97
C LEU A 265 -11.15 -27.53 9.41
N ALA A 266 -10.65 -28.75 9.56
CA ALA A 266 -11.30 -29.95 9.07
C ALA A 266 -12.75 -30.12 9.57
N GLN A 267 -13.12 -29.51 10.70
CA GLN A 267 -14.45 -29.58 11.29
C GLN A 267 -15.39 -28.45 10.85
N VAL A 268 -14.85 -27.28 10.47
CA VAL A 268 -15.63 -26.05 10.22
C VAL A 268 -15.58 -25.58 8.78
N TRP A 269 -14.63 -26.08 7.99
CA TRP A 269 -14.36 -25.65 6.64
C TRP A 269 -14.78 -26.71 5.64
N ARG A 270 -15.56 -26.31 4.62
CA ARG A 270 -15.86 -27.14 3.46
C ARG A 270 -15.64 -26.35 2.17
N THR A 271 -15.14 -27.04 1.16
CA THR A 271 -15.04 -26.49 -0.18
C THR A 271 -16.06 -27.18 -1.06
N VAL A 272 -16.95 -26.38 -1.64
CA VAL A 272 -17.94 -26.85 -2.62
C VAL A 272 -17.20 -27.05 -3.95
N GLU A 273 -16.91 -28.30 -4.31
CA GLU A 273 -16.14 -28.66 -5.52
C GLU A 273 -16.91 -28.33 -6.81
N ASP A 274 -18.24 -28.52 -6.83
CA ASP A 274 -19.10 -28.35 -8.01
C ASP A 274 -19.77 -26.98 -8.09
N ARG A 275 -18.99 -25.91 -7.95
CA ARG A 275 -19.50 -24.54 -8.13
C ARG A 275 -19.34 -24.04 -9.57
N PRO A 276 -20.31 -23.28 -10.10
CA PRO A 276 -20.14 -22.65 -11.41
C PRO A 276 -19.01 -21.62 -11.35
N VAL A 277 -18.03 -21.78 -12.24
CA VAL A 277 -16.92 -20.82 -12.38
C VAL A 277 -17.48 -19.43 -12.70
N THR A 278 -17.22 -18.47 -11.82
CA THR A 278 -17.72 -17.10 -11.98
C THR A 278 -17.02 -16.40 -13.15
N LEU A 279 -17.66 -15.40 -13.76
CA LEU A 279 -17.03 -14.59 -14.83
C LEU A 279 -15.69 -14.00 -14.38
N THR A 280 -15.65 -13.55 -13.13
CA THR A 280 -14.49 -13.00 -12.44
C THR A 280 -13.31 -13.99 -12.40
N GLU A 281 -13.58 -15.27 -12.15
CA GLU A 281 -12.55 -16.33 -12.16
C GLU A 281 -12.12 -16.75 -13.55
N ARG A 282 -13.01 -16.69 -14.54
CA ARG A 282 -12.61 -16.91 -15.94
C ARG A 282 -11.66 -15.82 -16.38
N LEU A 283 -11.97 -14.55 -16.08
CA LEU A 283 -11.11 -13.42 -16.36
C LEU A 283 -9.77 -13.55 -15.62
N ASP A 284 -9.78 -14.02 -14.37
CA ASP A 284 -8.57 -14.27 -13.59
C ASP A 284 -7.65 -15.30 -14.26
N LYS A 285 -8.21 -16.46 -14.63
CA LYS A 285 -7.47 -17.52 -15.32
C LYS A 285 -6.88 -17.05 -16.65
N ILE A 286 -7.64 -16.26 -17.42
CA ILE A 286 -7.16 -15.71 -18.70
C ILE A 286 -6.04 -14.69 -18.44
N ALA A 287 -6.20 -13.82 -17.44
CA ALA A 287 -5.23 -12.79 -17.09
C ALA A 287 -3.90 -13.39 -16.59
N LEU A 288 -3.92 -14.52 -15.90
CA LEU A 288 -2.71 -15.20 -15.40
C LEU A 288 -2.10 -16.19 -16.41
N HIS A 289 -2.79 -16.48 -17.50
CA HIS A 289 -2.32 -17.46 -18.48
C HIS A 289 -1.04 -16.97 -19.17
N PRO A 290 -0.01 -17.82 -19.37
CA PRO A 290 1.29 -17.39 -19.89
C PRO A 290 1.25 -16.68 -21.26
N VAL A 291 0.31 -17.06 -22.12
CA VAL A 291 0.10 -16.46 -23.45
C VAL A 291 -1.04 -15.43 -23.42
N TRP A 292 -2.27 -15.86 -23.08
CA TRP A 292 -3.44 -14.97 -23.02
C TRP A 292 -3.30 -13.78 -22.07
N GLY A 293 -2.53 -13.89 -20.99
CA GLY A 293 -2.29 -12.77 -20.09
C GLY A 293 -1.54 -11.61 -20.78
N TRP A 294 -0.64 -11.89 -21.73
CA TRP A 294 0.01 -10.83 -22.52
C TRP A 294 -0.97 -10.15 -23.47
N PHE A 295 -1.92 -10.90 -24.03
CA PHE A 295 -3.01 -10.33 -24.83
C PHE A 295 -3.96 -9.48 -23.98
N VAL A 296 -4.28 -9.92 -22.75
CA VAL A 296 -5.06 -9.11 -21.80
C VAL A 296 -4.29 -7.85 -21.42
N LEU A 297 -2.99 -7.94 -21.15
CA LEU A 297 -2.15 -6.79 -20.87
C LEU A 297 -2.15 -5.80 -22.04
N ALA A 298 -1.94 -6.28 -23.27
CA ALA A 298 -1.99 -5.45 -24.46
C ALA A 298 -3.37 -4.79 -24.63
N ALA A 299 -4.47 -5.52 -24.37
CA ALA A 299 -5.82 -4.98 -24.43
C ALA A 299 -6.06 -3.90 -23.35
N VAL A 300 -5.58 -4.12 -22.12
CA VAL A 300 -5.68 -3.14 -21.03
C VAL A 300 -4.86 -1.89 -21.34
N LEU A 301 -3.61 -2.04 -21.80
CA LEU A 301 -2.77 -0.91 -22.21
C LEU A 301 -3.37 -0.15 -23.40
N ALA A 302 -3.94 -0.85 -24.39
CA ALA A 302 -4.66 -0.21 -25.50
C ALA A 302 -5.90 0.54 -25.00
N GLY A 303 -6.67 -0.05 -24.07
CA GLY A 303 -7.81 0.61 -23.44
C GLY A 303 -7.40 1.87 -22.66
N LEU A 304 -6.30 1.80 -21.91
CA LEU A 304 -5.70 2.96 -21.24
C LEU A 304 -5.27 4.04 -22.23
N TYR A 305 -4.61 3.65 -23.32
CA TYR A 305 -4.20 4.57 -24.37
C TYR A 305 -5.39 5.29 -25.02
N LEU A 306 -6.45 4.55 -25.35
CA LEU A 306 -7.67 5.15 -25.91
C LEU A 306 -8.34 6.09 -24.90
N PHE A 307 -8.43 5.67 -23.64
CA PHE A 307 -9.09 6.47 -22.61
C PHE A 307 -8.29 7.72 -22.20
N VAL A 308 -7.01 7.58 -21.88
CA VAL A 308 -6.17 8.71 -21.44
C VAL A 308 -5.71 9.54 -22.63
N GLY A 309 -5.34 8.90 -23.74
CA GLY A 309 -4.82 9.58 -24.93
C GLY A 309 -5.92 10.25 -25.75
N GLN A 310 -6.96 9.53 -26.18
CA GLN A 310 -7.99 10.14 -27.03
C GLN A 310 -8.98 10.97 -26.23
N LEU A 311 -9.50 10.44 -25.13
CA LEU A 311 -10.49 11.17 -24.32
C LEU A 311 -9.82 12.21 -23.43
N GLY A 312 -8.77 11.86 -22.68
CA GLY A 312 -8.04 12.81 -21.84
C GLY A 312 -7.28 13.86 -22.66
N ALA A 313 -6.22 13.45 -23.36
CA ALA A 313 -5.31 14.37 -24.05
C ALA A 313 -5.85 14.94 -25.36
N GLY A 314 -6.78 14.26 -26.03
CA GLY A 314 -7.47 14.80 -27.20
C GLY A 314 -8.68 15.65 -26.79
N ILE A 315 -9.81 14.99 -26.53
CA ILE A 315 -11.11 15.66 -26.38
C ILE A 315 -11.13 16.65 -25.19
N MET A 316 -10.72 16.22 -24.00
CA MET A 316 -10.84 17.07 -22.81
C MET A 316 -9.86 18.25 -22.83
N VAL A 317 -8.62 18.02 -23.26
CA VAL A 317 -7.62 19.09 -23.42
C VAL A 317 -8.04 20.07 -24.49
N ASP A 318 -8.43 19.60 -25.69
CA ASP A 318 -8.87 20.49 -26.78
C ASP A 318 -10.02 21.39 -26.33
N TRP A 319 -10.97 20.84 -25.57
CA TRP A 319 -12.08 21.61 -25.03
C TRP A 319 -11.63 22.62 -23.96
N LEU A 320 -10.81 22.22 -22.99
CA LEU A 320 -10.34 23.14 -21.94
C LEU A 320 -9.40 24.21 -22.50
N GLU A 321 -8.45 23.84 -23.34
CA GLU A 321 -7.43 24.75 -23.88
C GLU A 321 -8.05 25.73 -24.87
N ASN A 322 -8.76 25.24 -25.89
CA ASN A 322 -9.24 26.10 -26.97
C ASN A 322 -10.54 26.81 -26.62
N VAL A 323 -11.46 26.15 -25.89
CA VAL A 323 -12.77 26.75 -25.56
C VAL A 323 -12.68 27.50 -24.23
N VAL A 324 -12.36 26.82 -23.13
CA VAL A 324 -12.42 27.45 -21.80
C VAL A 324 -11.33 28.50 -21.65
N PHE A 325 -10.07 28.16 -21.89
CA PHE A 325 -8.97 29.11 -21.76
C PHE A 325 -8.87 30.04 -22.96
N GLY A 326 -8.89 29.50 -24.18
CA GLY A 326 -8.70 30.27 -25.41
C GLY A 326 -9.81 31.28 -25.71
N GLN A 327 -11.08 30.93 -25.51
CA GLN A 327 -12.19 31.82 -25.82
C GLN A 327 -12.71 32.61 -24.61
N TRP A 328 -12.60 32.09 -23.39
CA TRP A 328 -13.24 32.70 -22.20
C TRP A 328 -12.20 33.30 -21.26
N ILE A 329 -11.33 32.48 -20.66
CA ILE A 329 -10.44 32.94 -19.56
C ILE A 329 -9.35 33.90 -20.07
N ASN A 330 -8.59 33.51 -21.10
CA ASN A 330 -7.46 34.32 -21.57
C ASN A 330 -7.91 35.67 -22.15
N PRO A 331 -8.94 35.76 -23.01
CA PRO A 331 -9.43 37.05 -23.50
C PRO A 331 -9.99 37.94 -22.38
N LEU A 332 -10.65 37.36 -21.37
CA LEU A 332 -11.13 38.10 -20.21
C LEU A 332 -9.95 38.63 -19.37
N ALA A 333 -8.95 37.79 -19.11
CA ALA A 333 -7.74 38.18 -18.39
C ALA A 333 -6.99 39.30 -19.12
N VAL A 334 -6.82 39.22 -20.43
CA VAL A 334 -6.22 40.28 -21.26
C VAL A 334 -6.99 41.60 -21.12
N LYS A 335 -8.32 41.56 -21.16
CA LYS A 335 -9.15 42.77 -21.02
C LYS A 335 -9.04 43.38 -19.63
N VAL A 336 -9.12 42.56 -18.58
CA VAL A 336 -9.09 43.03 -17.18
C VAL A 336 -7.70 43.54 -16.79
N VAL A 337 -6.65 42.77 -17.08
CA VAL A 337 -5.27 43.14 -16.76
C VAL A 337 -4.77 44.26 -17.68
N GLY A 338 -5.32 44.39 -18.89
CA GLY A 338 -5.03 45.49 -19.81
C GLY A 338 -5.42 46.87 -19.29
N LEU A 339 -6.29 46.95 -18.28
CA LEU A 339 -6.65 48.20 -17.58
C LEU A 339 -5.61 48.62 -16.54
N LEU A 340 -4.65 47.76 -16.21
CA LEU A 340 -3.61 48.08 -15.22
C LEU A 340 -2.54 49.00 -15.84
N PRO A 341 -2.16 50.09 -15.14
CA PRO A 341 -1.17 51.04 -15.64
C PRO A 341 0.28 50.56 -15.54
N LEU A 342 0.54 49.36 -14.97
CA LEU A 342 1.87 48.81 -14.75
C LEU A 342 2.23 47.78 -15.84
N PRO A 343 3.12 48.13 -16.81
CA PRO A 343 3.47 47.24 -17.92
C PRO A 343 4.11 45.94 -17.43
N LEU A 344 4.98 46.02 -16.41
CA LEU A 344 5.65 44.85 -15.86
C LEU A 344 4.65 43.82 -15.27
N LEU A 345 3.63 44.30 -14.55
CA LEU A 345 2.62 43.44 -13.95
C LEU A 345 1.67 42.87 -15.02
N ARG A 346 1.39 43.65 -16.07
CA ARG A 346 0.61 43.19 -17.21
C ARG A 346 1.31 42.07 -17.97
N ASP A 347 2.59 42.26 -18.30
CA ASP A 347 3.41 41.26 -18.98
C ASP A 347 3.56 40.00 -18.10
N PHE A 348 3.71 40.16 -16.78
CA PHE A 348 3.84 39.05 -15.84
C PHE A 348 2.58 38.19 -15.74
N LEU A 349 1.39 38.79 -15.86
CA LEU A 349 0.13 38.06 -15.73
C LEU A 349 -0.35 37.47 -17.06
N VAL A 350 -0.15 38.17 -18.17
CA VAL A 350 -0.81 37.86 -19.46
C VAL A 350 0.16 37.92 -20.66
N GLY A 351 1.44 38.22 -20.47
CA GLY A 351 2.43 38.20 -21.54
C GLY A 351 2.74 36.79 -22.07
N ASP A 352 3.79 36.70 -22.90
CA ASP A 352 4.24 35.43 -23.51
C ASP A 352 4.65 34.39 -22.47
N TYR A 353 5.14 34.83 -21.31
CA TYR A 353 5.39 34.03 -20.10
C TYR A 353 4.43 34.40 -18.96
N GLY A 354 3.18 34.73 -19.28
CA GLY A 354 2.20 35.18 -18.30
C GLY A 354 1.71 34.07 -17.36
N LEU A 355 1.48 34.39 -16.09
CA LEU A 355 0.96 33.41 -15.13
C LEU A 355 -0.42 32.84 -15.52
N ILE A 356 -1.29 33.64 -16.14
CA ILE A 356 -2.64 33.19 -16.52
C ILE A 356 -2.61 32.52 -17.90
N THR A 357 -2.00 33.21 -18.87
CA THR A 357 -1.93 32.77 -20.28
C THR A 357 -1.06 31.55 -20.48
N MET A 358 0.01 31.42 -19.70
CA MET A 358 0.84 30.22 -19.67
C MET A 358 0.53 29.39 -18.42
N ALA A 359 1.00 29.77 -17.24
CA ALA A 359 1.08 28.84 -16.11
C ALA A 359 -0.25 28.12 -15.80
N LEU A 360 -1.34 28.88 -15.64
CA LEU A 360 -2.67 28.32 -15.38
C LEU A 360 -3.26 27.60 -16.59
N SER A 361 -3.17 28.20 -17.78
CA SER A 361 -3.68 27.57 -19.02
C SER A 361 -3.06 26.19 -19.22
N TYR A 362 -1.74 26.03 -19.12
CA TYR A 362 -1.12 24.73 -19.35
C TYR A 362 -1.34 23.74 -18.21
N SER A 363 -1.18 24.17 -16.96
CA SER A 363 -1.34 23.27 -15.81
C SER A 363 -2.79 22.80 -15.63
N ILE A 364 -3.78 23.62 -15.95
CA ILE A 364 -5.20 23.29 -15.77
C ILE A 364 -5.83 22.78 -17.07
N ALA A 365 -5.53 23.38 -18.22
CA ALA A 365 -6.18 22.99 -19.46
C ALA A 365 -5.58 21.73 -20.08
N ILE A 366 -4.25 21.56 -20.00
CA ILE A 366 -3.56 20.44 -20.63
C ILE A 366 -3.27 19.33 -19.63
N VAL A 367 -2.58 19.64 -18.53
CA VAL A 367 -2.06 18.60 -17.64
C VAL A 367 -3.16 17.98 -16.77
N LEU A 368 -4.04 18.79 -16.19
CA LEU A 368 -5.08 18.30 -15.25
C LEU A 368 -6.03 17.25 -15.87
N PRO A 369 -6.56 17.38 -17.10
CA PRO A 369 -7.44 16.36 -17.70
C PRO A 369 -6.75 15.02 -17.93
N ILE A 370 -5.49 15.07 -18.36
CA ILE A 370 -4.67 13.87 -18.57
C ILE A 370 -4.44 13.18 -17.24
N VAL A 371 -4.06 13.93 -16.21
CA VAL A 371 -3.83 13.41 -14.85
C VAL A 371 -5.13 12.85 -14.26
N LEU A 372 -6.27 13.53 -14.45
CA LEU A 372 -7.59 13.09 -13.98
C LEU A 372 -8.00 11.76 -14.61
N THR A 373 -7.96 11.67 -15.94
CA THR A 373 -8.33 10.45 -16.68
C THR A 373 -7.37 9.30 -16.37
N PHE A 374 -6.08 9.58 -16.25
CA PHE A 374 -5.09 8.60 -15.81
C PHE A 374 -5.40 8.05 -14.41
N PHE A 375 -5.65 8.90 -13.41
CA PHE A 375 -5.94 8.45 -12.05
C PHE A 375 -7.27 7.71 -11.94
N LEU A 376 -8.27 8.08 -12.73
CA LEU A 376 -9.53 7.36 -12.79
C LEU A 376 -9.31 5.94 -13.32
N ALA A 377 -8.58 5.80 -14.42
CA ALA A 377 -8.28 4.49 -15.01
C ALA A 377 -7.34 3.66 -14.12
N PHE A 378 -6.37 4.29 -13.47
CA PHE A 378 -5.49 3.61 -12.52
C PHE A 378 -6.26 3.12 -11.29
N SER A 379 -7.11 3.95 -10.69
CA SER A 379 -7.94 3.57 -9.55
C SER A 379 -8.86 2.38 -9.87
N LEU A 380 -9.36 2.31 -11.12
CA LEU A 380 -10.11 1.16 -11.62
C LEU A 380 -9.27 -0.12 -11.64
N LEU A 381 -8.04 -0.05 -12.17
CA LEU A 381 -7.12 -1.20 -12.22
C LEU A 381 -6.66 -1.65 -10.84
N GLU A 382 -6.41 -0.71 -9.93
CA GLU A 382 -6.05 -0.95 -8.54
C GLU A 382 -7.18 -1.68 -7.79
N ASP A 383 -8.39 -1.11 -7.81
CA ASP A 383 -9.56 -1.66 -7.09
C ASP A 383 -10.05 -2.98 -7.68
N SER A 384 -9.80 -3.23 -8.98
CA SER A 384 -10.11 -4.53 -9.60
C SER A 384 -9.18 -5.66 -9.17
N GLY A 385 -8.01 -5.34 -8.60
CA GLY A 385 -6.97 -6.31 -8.26
C GLY A 385 -6.14 -6.78 -9.47
N TYR A 386 -6.27 -6.14 -10.65
CA TYR A 386 -5.53 -6.52 -11.85
C TYR A 386 -4.02 -6.29 -11.70
N LEU A 387 -3.60 -5.24 -10.98
CA LEU A 387 -2.18 -4.90 -10.81
C LEU A 387 -1.35 -6.03 -10.18
N ALA A 388 -1.93 -6.82 -9.27
CA ALA A 388 -1.24 -7.96 -8.65
C ALA A 388 -0.94 -9.07 -9.67
N ARG A 389 -1.84 -9.31 -10.63
CA ARG A 389 -1.65 -10.30 -11.71
C ARG A 389 -0.58 -9.85 -12.68
N LEU A 390 -0.60 -8.56 -12.99
CA LEU A 390 0.41 -7.91 -13.81
C LEU A 390 1.81 -8.11 -13.19
N ALA A 391 1.94 -7.92 -11.87
CA ALA A 391 3.19 -8.17 -11.16
C ALA A 391 3.66 -9.64 -11.28
N VAL A 392 2.76 -10.60 -11.12
CA VAL A 392 3.10 -12.04 -11.28
C VAL A 392 3.61 -12.33 -12.70
N MET A 393 2.92 -11.82 -13.72
CA MET A 393 3.32 -11.99 -15.12
C MET A 393 4.66 -11.32 -15.44
N ALA A 394 4.87 -10.11 -14.93
CA ALA A 394 6.07 -9.32 -15.15
C ALA A 394 7.28 -9.82 -14.35
N ASN A 395 7.11 -10.74 -13.41
CA ASN A 395 8.20 -11.22 -12.58
C ASN A 395 9.36 -11.80 -13.38
N ARG A 396 9.09 -12.61 -14.41
CA ARG A 396 10.13 -13.20 -15.27
C ARG A 396 10.95 -12.14 -16.04
N PRO A 397 10.36 -11.22 -16.82
CA PRO A 397 11.14 -10.21 -17.54
C PRO A 397 11.88 -9.25 -16.61
N PHE A 398 11.30 -8.87 -15.47
CA PHE A 398 11.95 -7.96 -14.53
C PHE A 398 13.15 -8.61 -13.80
N LYS A 399 13.11 -9.92 -13.60
CA LYS A 399 14.24 -10.67 -13.02
C LYS A 399 15.50 -10.59 -13.88
N LEU A 400 15.38 -10.42 -15.20
CA LEU A 400 16.52 -10.18 -16.10
C LEU A 400 17.27 -8.88 -15.76
N MET A 401 16.55 -7.90 -15.22
CA MET A 401 17.09 -6.63 -14.75
C MET A 401 17.42 -6.66 -13.24
N GLY A 402 17.34 -7.81 -12.56
CA GLY A 402 17.56 -7.88 -11.11
C GLY A 402 16.45 -7.25 -10.26
N LEU A 403 15.25 -7.07 -10.84
CA LEU A 403 14.05 -6.57 -10.17
C LEU A 403 13.03 -7.69 -9.95
N ASN A 404 12.10 -7.47 -9.02
CA ASN A 404 10.94 -8.34 -8.83
C ASN A 404 9.74 -7.89 -9.68
N GLY A 405 8.71 -8.75 -9.76
CA GLY A 405 7.48 -8.43 -10.47
C GLY A 405 6.73 -7.19 -9.96
N LYS A 406 6.91 -6.79 -8.69
CA LYS A 406 6.25 -5.60 -8.11
C LYS A 406 6.71 -4.31 -8.78
N ALA A 407 7.92 -4.30 -9.36
CA ALA A 407 8.47 -3.15 -10.09
C ALA A 407 7.64 -2.74 -11.31
N VAL A 408 6.84 -3.64 -11.88
CA VAL A 408 5.99 -3.30 -13.03
C VAL A 408 4.94 -2.24 -12.69
N LEU A 409 4.49 -2.18 -11.43
CA LEU A 409 3.47 -1.21 -11.01
C LEU A 409 4.00 0.24 -11.15
N PRO A 410 5.11 0.62 -10.48
CA PRO A 410 5.72 1.93 -10.72
C PRO A 410 6.08 2.17 -12.18
N MET A 411 6.61 1.17 -12.90
CA MET A 411 7.06 1.36 -14.28
C MET A 411 5.92 1.70 -15.25
N ILE A 412 4.77 1.04 -15.13
CA ILE A 412 3.57 1.38 -15.93
C ILE A 412 3.02 2.72 -15.49
N LEU A 413 3.06 3.02 -14.19
CA LEU A 413 2.65 4.32 -13.67
C LEU A 413 3.49 5.48 -14.21
N GLY A 414 4.78 5.25 -14.46
CA GLY A 414 5.72 6.25 -15.00
C GLY A 414 5.31 6.76 -16.37
N LEU A 415 4.78 5.86 -17.22
CA LEU A 415 4.23 6.23 -18.53
C LEU A 415 3.13 7.30 -18.45
N GLY A 416 2.46 7.42 -17.30
CA GLY A 416 1.59 8.55 -16.99
C GLY A 416 2.39 9.71 -16.38
N CYS A 417 2.83 9.54 -15.13
CA CYS A 417 3.52 10.55 -14.34
C CYS A 417 4.66 9.94 -13.52
N ASP A 418 5.90 10.25 -13.89
CA ASP A 418 7.11 9.72 -13.22
C ASP A 418 7.22 10.13 -11.75
N THR A 419 6.77 11.34 -11.39
CA THR A 419 6.78 11.80 -9.99
C THR A 419 5.91 10.90 -9.12
N MET A 420 4.70 10.58 -9.59
CA MET A 420 3.78 9.71 -8.86
C MET A 420 4.26 8.26 -8.85
N ALA A 421 4.77 7.78 -9.98
CA ALA A 421 5.39 6.47 -10.09
C ALA A 421 6.53 6.31 -9.07
N THR A 422 7.38 7.33 -8.93
CA THR A 422 8.50 7.35 -7.99
C THR A 422 8.02 7.20 -6.55
N LEU A 423 6.92 7.85 -6.17
CA LEU A 423 6.33 7.70 -4.82
C LEU A 423 5.78 6.29 -4.59
N THR A 424 5.27 5.61 -5.62
CA THR A 424 4.78 4.23 -5.50
C THR A 424 5.88 3.18 -5.42
N THR A 425 7.14 3.54 -5.67
CA THR A 425 8.28 2.62 -5.48
C THR A 425 8.40 2.12 -4.05
N ARG A 426 7.77 2.79 -3.07
CA ARG A 426 7.66 2.31 -1.68
C ARG A 426 7.03 0.92 -1.52
N ILE A 427 6.33 0.42 -2.53
CA ILE A 427 5.78 -0.95 -2.58
C ILE A 427 6.91 -2.00 -2.68
N LEU A 428 8.09 -1.61 -3.12
CA LEU A 428 9.28 -2.46 -3.22
C LEU A 428 9.96 -2.60 -1.86
N GLU A 429 10.31 -3.82 -1.52
CA GLU A 429 10.77 -4.19 -0.18
C GLU A 429 12.15 -3.60 0.09
N THR A 430 13.08 -3.73 -0.86
CA THR A 430 14.48 -3.33 -0.64
C THR A 430 14.78 -1.92 -1.14
N ARG A 431 15.75 -1.25 -0.49
CA ARG A 431 16.24 0.06 -0.94
C ARG A 431 16.89 -0.02 -2.32
N LYS A 432 17.55 -1.14 -2.63
CA LYS A 432 18.18 -1.39 -3.93
C LYS A 432 17.16 -1.36 -5.06
N GLU A 433 16.07 -2.11 -4.92
CA GLU A 433 14.98 -2.15 -5.90
C GLU A 433 14.33 -0.77 -6.08
N ARG A 434 14.09 -0.04 -4.99
CA ARG A 434 13.56 1.33 -5.02
C ARG A 434 14.43 2.28 -5.83
N LEU A 435 15.73 2.32 -5.54
CA LEU A 435 16.69 3.16 -6.26
C LEU A 435 16.77 2.79 -7.74
N GLN A 436 16.80 1.49 -8.04
CA GLN A 436 16.87 1.00 -9.40
C GLN A 436 15.62 1.38 -10.22
N VAL A 437 14.42 1.20 -9.67
CA VAL A 437 13.19 1.59 -10.35
C VAL A 437 13.11 3.11 -10.51
N THR A 438 13.49 3.90 -9.49
CA THR A 438 13.56 5.36 -9.63
C THR A 438 14.53 5.81 -10.73
N LEU A 439 15.67 5.14 -10.87
CA LEU A 439 16.62 5.40 -11.96
C LEU A 439 16.02 5.08 -13.33
N LEU A 440 15.31 3.95 -13.44
CA LEU A 440 14.64 3.55 -14.67
C LEU A 440 13.49 4.51 -15.05
N LEU A 441 12.72 4.98 -14.07
CA LEU A 441 11.71 6.02 -14.27
C LEU A 441 12.33 7.32 -14.76
N ALA A 442 13.44 7.75 -14.16
CA ALA A 442 14.08 9.01 -14.52
C ALA A 442 14.76 9.00 -15.91
N LEU A 443 15.34 7.87 -16.32
CA LEU A 443 16.19 7.77 -17.52
C LEU A 443 15.57 7.00 -18.69
N GLY A 444 14.63 6.08 -18.41
CA GLY A 444 14.17 5.13 -19.42
C GLY A 444 12.67 5.17 -19.71
N VAL A 445 11.83 5.57 -18.76
CA VAL A 445 10.38 5.64 -18.95
C VAL A 445 9.99 7.05 -19.37
N PRO A 446 9.49 7.27 -20.59
CA PRO A 446 8.94 8.57 -20.97
C PRO A 446 7.55 8.74 -20.34
N CYS A 447 7.33 9.85 -19.62
CA CYS A 447 6.01 10.20 -19.10
C CYS A 447 5.03 10.58 -20.22
N SER A 448 3.74 10.70 -19.90
CA SER A 448 2.68 10.96 -20.89
C SER A 448 2.93 12.20 -21.75
N ALA A 449 3.46 13.28 -21.16
CA ALA A 449 3.82 14.50 -21.89
C ALA A 449 4.99 14.25 -22.87
N GLN A 450 6.05 13.57 -22.42
CA GLN A 450 7.19 13.23 -23.28
C GLN A 450 6.79 12.26 -24.39
N LEU A 451 5.95 11.26 -24.09
CA LEU A 451 5.38 10.34 -25.07
C LEU A 451 4.59 11.08 -26.13
N GLY A 452 3.71 12.02 -25.73
CA GLY A 452 2.92 12.83 -26.65
C GLY A 452 3.80 13.60 -27.63
N VAL A 453 4.84 14.26 -27.14
CA VAL A 453 5.76 15.00 -28.01
C VAL A 453 6.58 14.06 -28.89
N LEU A 454 7.22 13.02 -28.33
CA LEU A 454 8.02 12.06 -29.09
C LEU A 454 7.19 11.39 -30.21
N LEU A 455 5.95 11.01 -29.93
CA LEU A 455 5.05 10.44 -30.94
C LEU A 455 4.66 11.49 -31.98
N GLY A 456 4.40 12.74 -31.59
CA GLY A 456 4.17 13.86 -32.51
C GLY A 456 5.35 14.09 -33.46
N MET A 457 6.58 14.07 -32.93
CA MET A 457 7.81 14.22 -33.72
C MET A 457 7.97 13.08 -34.73
N VAL A 458 7.78 11.85 -34.26
CA VAL A 458 8.00 10.65 -35.05
C VAL A 458 6.87 10.40 -36.05
N ALA A 459 5.64 10.88 -35.79
CA ALA A 459 4.51 10.75 -36.70
C ALA A 459 4.72 11.43 -38.06
N ILE A 460 5.57 12.47 -38.11
CA ILE A 460 5.94 13.18 -39.33
C ILE A 460 7.07 12.47 -40.09
N LEU A 461 7.80 11.58 -39.41
CA LEU A 461 8.88 10.78 -39.96
C LEU A 461 8.36 9.46 -40.57
N THR A 462 9.27 8.65 -41.10
CA THR A 462 8.95 7.32 -41.62
C THR A 462 8.54 6.34 -40.51
N LYS A 463 7.72 5.33 -40.84
CA LYS A 463 7.32 4.27 -39.89
C LYS A 463 8.53 3.58 -39.23
N THR A 464 9.68 3.53 -39.90
CA THR A 464 10.94 3.02 -39.35
C THR A 464 11.45 3.84 -38.17
N ALA A 465 11.22 5.15 -38.14
CA ALA A 465 11.63 6.01 -37.03
C ALA A 465 10.93 5.63 -35.71
N VAL A 466 9.66 5.20 -35.75
CA VAL A 466 8.92 4.67 -34.58
C VAL A 466 9.62 3.44 -34.02
N PHE A 467 10.01 2.50 -34.88
CA PHE A 467 10.70 1.28 -34.45
C PHE A 467 12.10 1.54 -33.91
N VAL A 468 12.84 2.46 -34.53
CA VAL A 468 14.17 2.87 -34.04
C VAL A 468 14.03 3.51 -32.66
N TRP A 469 13.12 4.46 -32.48
CA TRP A 469 12.86 5.09 -31.20
C TRP A 469 12.46 4.09 -30.12
N LEU A 470 11.48 3.21 -30.42
CA LEU A 470 11.02 2.18 -29.48
C LEU A 470 12.16 1.20 -29.12
N GLY A 471 13.00 0.85 -30.09
CA GLY A 471 14.21 0.07 -29.89
C GLY A 471 15.22 0.76 -28.98
N THR A 472 15.46 2.06 -29.17
CA THR A 472 16.36 2.86 -28.32
C THR A 472 15.84 2.95 -26.89
N VAL A 473 14.55 3.23 -26.68
CA VAL A 473 13.94 3.27 -25.34
C VAL A 473 14.07 1.92 -24.64
N LEU A 474 13.74 0.83 -25.34
CA LEU A 474 13.85 -0.53 -24.79
C LEU A 474 15.31 -0.89 -24.45
N LEU A 475 16.26 -0.58 -25.34
CA LEU A 475 17.68 -0.81 -25.12
C LEU A 475 18.18 -0.04 -23.89
N THR A 476 17.80 1.23 -23.76
CA THR A 476 18.17 2.07 -22.61
C THR A 476 17.62 1.48 -21.31
N LEU A 477 16.35 1.08 -21.28
CA LEU A 477 15.74 0.44 -20.11
C LEU A 477 16.47 -0.85 -19.70
N LEU A 478 16.76 -1.72 -20.67
CA LEU A 478 17.46 -2.98 -20.41
C LEU A 478 18.92 -2.75 -19.98
N ALA A 479 19.64 -1.85 -20.64
CA ALA A 479 21.03 -1.55 -20.34
C ALA A 479 21.19 -0.88 -18.97
N VAL A 480 20.40 0.17 -18.69
CA VAL A 480 20.41 0.86 -17.40
C VAL A 480 19.94 -0.08 -16.29
N GLY A 481 18.89 -0.87 -16.53
CA GLY A 481 18.38 -1.84 -15.57
C GLY A 481 19.43 -2.91 -15.22
N TRP A 482 20.03 -3.51 -16.23
CA TRP A 482 21.09 -4.51 -16.05
C TRP A 482 22.32 -3.92 -15.34
N LEU A 483 22.78 -2.73 -15.74
CA LEU A 483 23.94 -2.09 -15.14
C LEU A 483 23.68 -1.70 -13.68
N ALA A 484 22.52 -1.11 -13.39
CA ALA A 484 22.10 -0.75 -12.04
C ALA A 484 22.01 -1.98 -11.12
N SER A 485 21.55 -3.14 -11.64
CA SER A 485 21.49 -4.39 -10.87
C SER A 485 22.86 -4.84 -10.34
N ARG A 486 23.94 -4.52 -11.07
CA ARG A 486 25.32 -4.87 -10.74
C ARG A 486 26.04 -3.82 -9.89
N LEU A 487 25.75 -2.54 -10.12
CA LEU A 487 26.43 -1.43 -9.44
C LEU A 487 25.80 -1.09 -8.08
N LEU A 488 24.49 -1.29 -7.91
CA LEU A 488 23.81 -0.92 -6.66
C LEU A 488 24.00 -2.00 -5.57
N PRO A 489 24.46 -1.61 -4.37
CA PRO A 489 24.65 -2.53 -3.25
C PRO A 489 23.31 -3.02 -2.69
N GLY A 490 23.27 -4.27 -2.23
CA GLY A 490 22.11 -4.90 -1.59
C GLY A 490 21.60 -6.15 -2.32
N GLU A 491 20.72 -6.90 -1.64
CA GLU A 491 20.07 -8.10 -2.15
C GLU A 491 18.68 -7.79 -2.72
N SER A 492 18.24 -8.61 -3.68
CA SER A 492 16.88 -8.58 -4.22
C SER A 492 15.94 -9.35 -3.28
N SER A 493 14.70 -8.87 -3.13
CA SER A 493 13.67 -9.56 -2.37
C SER A 493 13.16 -10.81 -3.08
N ASP A 494 12.73 -11.82 -2.31
CA ASP A 494 11.96 -12.93 -2.85
C ASP A 494 10.57 -12.44 -3.29
N PHE A 495 10.14 -12.83 -4.50
CA PHE A 495 8.84 -12.43 -5.00
C PHE A 495 7.74 -13.28 -4.35
N ILE A 496 7.26 -12.80 -3.20
CA ILE A 496 6.06 -13.33 -2.53
C ILE A 496 4.96 -12.26 -2.66
N LEU A 497 3.89 -12.62 -3.37
CA LEU A 497 2.73 -11.76 -3.57
C LEU A 497 1.46 -12.59 -3.38
N GLU A 498 0.67 -12.25 -2.37
CA GLU A 498 -0.68 -12.78 -2.24
C GLU A 498 -1.54 -12.25 -3.39
N LEU A 499 -2.19 -13.14 -4.12
CA LEU A 499 -3.07 -12.78 -5.23
C LEU A 499 -4.47 -12.47 -4.69
N PRO A 500 -4.91 -11.19 -4.62
CA PRO A 500 -6.28 -10.89 -4.27
C PRO A 500 -7.23 -11.40 -5.38
N PRO A 501 -8.46 -11.83 -5.05
CA PRO A 501 -9.45 -12.16 -6.07
C PRO A 501 -9.74 -10.93 -6.93
N ILE A 502 -10.10 -11.13 -8.20
CA ILE A 502 -10.60 -10.01 -9.02
C ILE A 502 -11.87 -9.48 -8.36
N ARG A 503 -11.96 -8.17 -8.17
CA ARG A 503 -13.11 -7.50 -7.57
C ARG A 503 -13.82 -6.66 -8.62
N ARG A 504 -15.12 -6.43 -8.41
CA ARG A 504 -15.82 -5.34 -9.11
C ARG A 504 -15.47 -4.04 -8.39
N PRO A 505 -14.83 -3.07 -9.06
CA PRO A 505 -14.36 -1.87 -8.40
C PRO A 505 -15.55 -0.97 -8.05
N GLY A 506 -15.54 -0.42 -6.83
CA GLY A 506 -16.63 0.41 -6.32
C GLY A 506 -16.51 1.84 -6.81
N LEU A 507 -17.54 2.38 -7.46
CA LEU A 507 -17.52 3.74 -8.03
C LEU A 507 -17.17 4.81 -6.98
N GLY A 508 -17.70 4.69 -5.76
CA GLY A 508 -17.40 5.63 -4.66
C GLY A 508 -15.91 5.66 -4.29
N ASN A 509 -15.25 4.50 -4.23
CA ASN A 509 -13.83 4.41 -3.91
C ASN A 509 -12.98 5.03 -5.02
N ILE A 510 -13.30 4.73 -6.29
CA ILE A 510 -12.61 5.30 -7.45
C ILE A 510 -12.67 6.83 -7.40
N VAL A 511 -13.85 7.40 -7.18
CA VAL A 511 -14.04 8.87 -7.14
C VAL A 511 -13.26 9.50 -5.99
N ILE A 512 -13.37 8.97 -4.78
CA ILE A 512 -12.66 9.51 -3.60
C ILE A 512 -11.15 9.47 -3.82
N LYS A 513 -10.60 8.34 -4.29
CA LYS A 513 -9.17 8.20 -4.61
C LYS A 513 -8.73 9.20 -5.67
N THR A 514 -9.51 9.33 -6.75
CA THR A 514 -9.20 10.24 -7.85
C THR A 514 -9.20 11.69 -7.38
N LEU A 515 -10.20 12.11 -6.59
CA LEU A 515 -10.28 13.46 -6.05
C LEU A 515 -9.11 13.80 -5.11
N ALA A 516 -8.73 12.88 -4.23
CA ALA A 516 -7.57 13.07 -3.36
C ALA A 516 -6.26 13.28 -4.15
N ARG A 517 -6.11 12.58 -5.28
CA ARG A 517 -4.95 12.74 -6.17
C ARG A 517 -4.98 14.06 -6.95
N VAL A 518 -6.15 14.49 -7.40
CA VAL A 518 -6.34 15.80 -8.05
C VAL A 518 -6.05 16.93 -7.06
N GLU A 519 -6.54 16.83 -5.82
CA GLU A 519 -6.24 17.79 -4.77
C GLU A 519 -4.73 17.90 -4.51
N TRP A 520 -4.03 16.77 -4.43
CA TRP A 520 -2.58 16.75 -4.29
C TRP A 520 -1.89 17.41 -5.49
N TYR A 521 -2.31 17.11 -6.72
CA TYR A 521 -1.80 17.77 -7.92
C TYR A 521 -1.95 19.30 -7.86
N LEU A 522 -3.12 19.79 -7.43
CA LEU A 522 -3.38 21.22 -7.28
C LEU A 522 -2.55 21.88 -6.19
N LYS A 523 -2.20 21.16 -5.12
CA LYS A 523 -1.39 21.70 -4.01
C LYS A 523 0.11 21.64 -4.28
N GLU A 524 0.59 20.62 -4.99
CA GLU A 524 2.02 20.37 -5.15
C GLU A 524 2.53 20.76 -6.54
N VAL A 525 1.84 20.33 -7.59
CA VAL A 525 2.33 20.47 -8.97
C VAL A 525 2.00 21.84 -9.54
N LEU A 526 0.77 22.33 -9.34
CA LEU A 526 0.33 23.63 -9.84
C LEU A 526 1.24 24.79 -9.36
N PRO A 527 1.65 24.89 -8.08
CA PRO A 527 2.59 25.94 -7.65
C PRO A 527 3.94 25.86 -8.33
N LEU A 528 4.46 24.67 -8.62
CA LEU A 528 5.73 24.51 -9.34
C LEU A 528 5.64 25.06 -10.76
N PHE A 529 4.51 24.86 -11.45
CA PHE A 529 4.27 25.48 -12.76
C PHE A 529 4.23 27.02 -12.70
N VAL A 530 3.57 27.56 -11.67
CA VAL A 530 3.51 29.02 -11.43
C VAL A 530 4.91 29.58 -11.16
N ILE A 531 5.69 28.95 -10.28
CA ILE A 531 7.05 29.37 -9.94
C ILE A 531 7.98 29.26 -11.16
N GLY A 532 7.93 28.14 -11.89
CA GLY A 532 8.74 27.94 -13.11
C GLY A 532 8.42 28.97 -14.19
N THR A 533 7.15 29.29 -14.38
CA THR A 533 6.73 30.34 -15.34
C THR A 533 7.15 31.74 -14.87
N ALA A 534 7.03 32.03 -13.57
CA ALA A 534 7.50 33.29 -13.01
C ALA A 534 9.02 33.45 -13.17
N LEU A 535 9.78 32.37 -12.98
CA LEU A 535 11.22 32.36 -13.23
C LEU A 535 11.54 32.61 -14.71
N LEU A 536 10.84 31.94 -15.62
CA LEU A 536 10.98 32.15 -17.07
C LEU A 536 10.71 33.61 -17.44
N PHE A 537 9.64 34.20 -16.91
CA PHE A 537 9.34 35.61 -17.12
C PHE A 537 10.48 36.52 -16.67
N VAL A 538 11.06 36.27 -15.49
CA VAL A 538 12.22 37.03 -15.00
C VAL A 538 13.41 36.85 -15.93
N LEU A 539 13.75 35.62 -16.30
CA LEU A 539 14.87 35.32 -17.20
C LEU A 539 14.73 36.00 -18.56
N ASP A 540 13.52 36.01 -19.11
CA ASP A 540 13.19 36.66 -20.37
C ASP A 540 13.26 38.19 -20.25
N LYS A 541 12.62 38.77 -19.23
CA LYS A 541 12.55 40.23 -19.03
C LYS A 541 13.92 40.87 -18.80
N PHE A 542 14.83 40.17 -18.11
CA PHE A 542 16.20 40.63 -17.90
C PHE A 542 17.17 40.27 -19.04
N GLY A 543 16.69 39.58 -20.09
CA GLY A 543 17.51 39.12 -21.21
C GLY A 543 18.54 38.05 -20.84
N TRP A 544 18.44 37.46 -19.65
CA TRP A 544 19.34 36.39 -19.19
C TRP A 544 19.14 35.11 -20.00
N LEU A 545 17.93 34.90 -20.53
CA LEU A 545 17.63 33.79 -21.43
C LEU A 545 18.53 33.85 -22.68
N LEU A 546 18.64 35.01 -23.33
CA LEU A 546 19.53 35.25 -24.49
C LEU A 546 21.02 35.08 -24.14
N VAL A 547 21.44 35.47 -22.93
CA VAL A 547 22.82 35.26 -22.47
C VAL A 547 23.12 33.77 -22.33
N LEU A 548 22.21 33.03 -21.72
CA LEU A 548 22.33 31.57 -21.55
C LEU A 548 22.32 30.85 -22.91
N GLU A 549 21.47 31.27 -23.84
CA GLU A 549 21.41 30.72 -25.20
C GLU A 549 22.73 30.92 -25.95
N ASN A 550 23.26 32.14 -25.95
CA ASN A 550 24.53 32.46 -26.61
C ASN A 550 25.71 31.69 -25.97
N TRP A 551 25.65 31.44 -24.66
CA TRP A 551 26.65 30.64 -23.96
C TRP A 551 26.56 29.14 -24.30
N LEU A 552 25.34 28.60 -24.50
CA LEU A 552 25.11 27.22 -24.93
C LEU A 552 25.40 26.98 -26.42
N LYS A 553 25.25 28.01 -27.26
CA LYS A 553 25.43 27.95 -28.72
C LYS A 553 26.73 27.27 -29.18
N PRO A 554 27.94 27.59 -28.67
CA PRO A 554 29.18 26.92 -29.10
C PRO A 554 29.22 25.43 -28.76
N ILE A 555 28.57 25.00 -27.67
CA ILE A 555 28.48 23.59 -27.27
C ILE A 555 27.55 22.84 -28.22
N ILE A 556 26.46 23.47 -28.64
CA ILE A 556 25.43 22.87 -29.49
C ILE A 556 25.86 22.84 -30.96
N GLU A 557 26.36 23.96 -31.50
CA GLU A 557 26.84 24.03 -32.87
C GLU A 557 28.14 23.23 -33.05
N GLY A 558 29.07 23.34 -32.10
CA GLY A 558 30.38 22.69 -32.19
C GLY A 558 30.40 21.22 -31.74
N GLY A 559 29.64 20.88 -30.68
CA GLY A 559 29.64 19.53 -30.11
C GLY A 559 28.57 18.61 -30.69
N LEU A 560 27.34 19.12 -30.87
CA LEU A 560 26.20 18.33 -31.37
C LEU A 560 25.92 18.53 -32.87
N GLY A 561 26.49 19.55 -33.50
CA GLY A 561 26.28 19.86 -34.92
C GLY A 561 24.88 20.38 -35.24
N LEU A 562 24.14 20.89 -34.25
CA LEU A 562 22.77 21.39 -34.41
C LEU A 562 22.75 22.91 -34.64
N PRO A 563 21.73 23.47 -35.31
CA PRO A 563 21.59 24.92 -35.50
C PRO A 563 21.58 25.66 -34.16
N GLY A 564 22.21 26.84 -34.07
CA GLY A 564 22.27 27.60 -32.82
C GLY A 564 20.93 28.03 -32.22
N SER A 565 19.86 28.09 -33.01
CA SER A 565 18.48 28.31 -32.52
C SER A 565 18.00 27.19 -31.59
N THR A 566 18.57 26.00 -31.70
CA THR A 566 18.30 24.85 -30.83
C THR A 566 18.73 25.11 -29.36
N ALA A 567 19.58 26.10 -29.11
CA ALA A 567 20.01 26.47 -27.76
C ALA A 567 18.86 26.96 -26.88
N GLY A 568 18.01 27.85 -27.40
CA GLY A 568 16.82 28.32 -26.69
C GLY A 568 15.82 27.20 -26.46
N VAL A 569 15.73 26.32 -27.44
CA VAL A 569 14.86 25.16 -27.41
C VAL A 569 15.26 24.17 -26.30
N PHE A 570 16.57 23.89 -26.12
CA PHE A 570 17.04 23.06 -25.00
C PHE A 570 16.93 23.75 -23.65
N LEU A 571 17.13 25.08 -23.58
CA LEU A 571 16.96 25.85 -22.35
C LEU A 571 15.51 25.84 -21.86
N ILE A 572 14.57 26.08 -22.78
CA ILE A 572 13.14 25.98 -22.51
C ILE A 572 12.77 24.52 -22.21
N GLY A 573 13.35 23.56 -22.93
CA GLY A 573 13.20 22.12 -22.69
C GLY A 573 13.69 21.65 -21.30
N PHE A 574 14.72 22.28 -20.74
CA PHE A 574 15.20 21.96 -19.40
C PHE A 574 14.19 22.39 -18.33
N LEU A 575 13.63 23.57 -18.48
CA LEU A 575 12.59 24.10 -17.59
C LEU A 575 11.23 23.43 -17.87
N ARG A 576 11.01 22.98 -19.10
CA ARG A 576 9.76 22.40 -19.60
C ARG A 576 9.98 21.52 -20.83
N ARG A 577 10.23 20.22 -20.60
CA ARG A 577 10.65 19.23 -21.62
C ARG A 577 9.75 19.18 -22.86
N ASP A 578 8.45 19.26 -22.66
CA ASP A 578 7.44 19.15 -23.72
C ASP A 578 7.49 20.34 -24.70
N PHE A 579 7.85 21.52 -24.21
CA PHE A 579 7.94 22.75 -25.03
C PHE A 579 9.23 22.86 -25.82
N GLY A 580 10.35 22.40 -25.23
CA GLY A 580 11.60 22.30 -25.98
C GLY A 580 11.41 21.44 -27.24
N ALA A 581 10.85 20.26 -27.13
CA ALA A 581 10.72 19.42 -28.33
C ALA A 581 9.73 19.98 -29.39
N ALA A 582 8.70 20.75 -28.99
CA ALA A 582 7.83 21.48 -29.94
C ALA A 582 8.55 22.65 -30.64
N GLY A 583 9.45 23.35 -29.93
CA GLY A 583 10.24 24.46 -30.46
C GLY A 583 11.27 24.05 -31.52
N LEU A 584 11.50 22.75 -31.76
CA LEU A 584 12.31 22.26 -32.88
C LEU A 584 11.56 22.26 -34.23
N PHE A 585 10.23 22.49 -34.22
CA PHE A 585 9.37 22.45 -35.42
C PHE A 585 9.00 23.83 -35.97
N ILE A 586 9.31 24.89 -35.24
CA ILE A 586 9.14 26.30 -35.64
C ILE A 586 10.52 26.82 -36.04
#